data_AF-A0A936X3G6-F1
#
_entry.id   AF-A0A936X3G6-F1
#
_cell.length_a   1.000
_cell.length_b   1.000
_cell.length_c   1.000
_cell.angle_alpha   90.00
_cell.angle_beta   90.00
_cell.angle_gamma   90.00
#
_symmetry.space_group_name_H-M   'P 1'
#
loop_
_entity.id
_entity.type
_entity.pdbx_description
1 polymer ?
#
loop_
_entity_poly.entity_id
_entity_poly.type
_entity_poly.pdbx_seq_one_letter_code
_entity_poly.pdbx_strand_id
1 'polypeptide(L)'
;MGKNSEDNTNYIAISDSAIVFSAKILLNTYADEYVLTYGLDKTGATPKIASDNINKQVNDFQNLLKKEGILENEMYVDFISQTKVYDYKVVGNIATQFLSGFWLKRMLLFN
;
A
#
# COMPACT_ATOMS: atom_id res chain seq x y z
N MET A 1 3.88 -29.14 -13.48
CA MET A 1 4.37 -28.50 -14.72
C MET A 1 5.77 -28.00 -14.44
N GLY A 2 6.77 -28.55 -15.12
CA GLY A 2 8.19 -28.39 -14.78
C GLY A 2 8.67 -26.94 -14.92
N LYS A 3 9.49 -26.50 -13.95
CA LYS A 3 10.34 -25.32 -14.13
C LYS A 3 11.40 -25.70 -15.16
N ASN A 4 11.27 -25.22 -16.39
CA ASN A 4 12.36 -25.23 -17.35
C ASN A 4 13.42 -24.26 -16.81
N SER A 5 14.62 -24.77 -16.54
CA SER A 5 15.79 -23.95 -16.29
C SER A 5 16.04 -23.10 -17.53
N GLU A 6 15.84 -21.79 -17.42
CA GLU A 6 16.34 -20.86 -18.43
C GLU A 6 17.87 -20.96 -18.42
N ASP A 7 18.45 -21.45 -19.52
CA ASP A 7 19.89 -21.56 -19.69
C ASP A 7 20.54 -20.16 -19.59
N ASN A 8 21.38 -19.98 -18.57
CA ASN A 8 22.10 -18.74 -18.24
C ASN A 8 23.42 -18.60 -19.02
N THR A 9 23.41 -18.87 -20.32
CA THR A 9 24.67 -19.01 -21.08
C THR A 9 24.75 -18.02 -22.23
N ASN A 10 25.76 -17.15 -22.17
CA ASN A 10 26.18 -16.31 -23.29
C ASN A 10 26.73 -17.23 -24.40
N TYR A 11 26.34 -17.02 -25.65
CA TYR A 11 26.80 -17.86 -26.76
C TYR A 11 27.19 -17.04 -27.98
N ILE A 12 28.07 -17.62 -28.79
CA ILE A 12 28.51 -17.08 -30.07
C ILE A 12 28.28 -18.17 -31.11
N ALA A 13 27.53 -17.84 -32.16
CA ALA A 13 27.29 -18.69 -33.32
C ALA A 13 27.90 -18.03 -34.55
N ILE A 14 28.67 -18.80 -35.32
CA ILE A 14 29.38 -18.34 -36.51
C ILE A 14 28.90 -19.15 -37.71
N SER A 15 28.58 -18.46 -38.81
CA SER A 15 28.31 -19.03 -40.13
C SER A 15 29.21 -18.37 -41.18
N ASP A 16 29.20 -18.92 -42.40
CA ASP A 16 30.05 -18.45 -43.52
C ASP A 16 29.81 -16.98 -43.91
N SER A 17 28.71 -16.37 -43.48
CA SER A 17 28.34 -14.99 -43.80
C SER A 17 27.98 -14.12 -42.59
N ALA A 18 27.91 -14.67 -41.37
CA ALA A 18 27.53 -13.90 -40.19
C ALA A 18 28.11 -14.46 -38.88
N ILE A 19 28.32 -13.55 -37.94
CA ILE A 19 28.62 -13.87 -36.54
C ILE A 19 27.51 -13.28 -35.68
N VAL A 20 26.89 -14.12 -34.86
CA VAL A 20 25.84 -13.74 -33.91
C VAL A 20 26.34 -14.03 -32.51
N PHE A 21 26.38 -13.02 -31.64
CA PHE A 21 26.66 -13.20 -30.23
C PHE A 21 25.44 -12.77 -29.40
N SER A 22 25.19 -13.53 -28.34
CA SER A 22 24.16 -13.26 -27.35
C SER A 22 24.82 -13.16 -25.98
N ALA A 23 24.62 -12.02 -25.32
CA ALA A 23 25.11 -11.78 -23.97
C ALA A 23 23.96 -11.27 -23.09
N LYS A 24 23.74 -11.95 -21.96
CA LYS A 24 22.88 -11.47 -20.88
C LYS A 24 23.77 -10.82 -19.83
N ILE A 25 23.56 -9.52 -19.61
CA ILE A 25 24.35 -8.71 -18.69
C ILE A 25 23.45 -8.29 -17.53
N LEU A 26 23.90 -8.51 -16.30
CA LEU A 26 23.21 -8.05 -15.10
C LEU A 26 23.44 -6.55 -14.93
N LEU A 27 22.36 -5.77 -14.92
CA LEU A 27 22.41 -4.33 -14.64
C LEU A 27 22.12 -4.10 -13.16
N ASN A 28 23.13 -3.62 -12.42
CA ASN A 28 22.95 -3.15 -11.05
C ASN A 28 22.76 -1.62 -11.08
N THR A 29 21.53 -1.16 -10.95
CA THR A 29 21.18 0.26 -10.91
C THR A 29 20.38 0.59 -9.65
N TYR A 30 20.45 1.84 -9.20
CA TYR A 30 19.55 2.35 -8.17
C TYR A 30 18.13 2.47 -8.72
N ALA A 31 17.14 2.37 -7.84
CA ALA A 31 15.75 2.61 -8.21
C ALA A 31 15.54 4.09 -8.59
N ASP A 32 14.81 4.32 -9.67
CA ASP A 32 14.50 5.67 -10.15
C ASP A 32 13.44 6.36 -9.29
N GLU A 33 12.51 5.59 -8.70
CA GLU A 33 11.40 6.07 -7.87
C GLU A 33 11.10 5.09 -6.73
N TYR A 34 10.52 5.61 -5.64
CA TYR A 34 10.05 4.81 -4.51
C TYR A 34 8.58 5.12 -4.24
N VAL A 35 7.72 4.10 -4.32
CA VAL A 35 6.29 4.24 -3.99
C VAL A 35 6.01 3.61 -2.63
N LEU A 36 5.43 4.38 -1.71
CA LEU A 36 4.93 3.85 -0.44
C LEU A 36 3.42 4.05 -0.31
N THR A 37 2.75 3.01 0.21
CA THR A 37 1.32 3.03 0.53
C THR A 37 1.13 2.75 2.02
N TYR A 38 0.48 3.68 2.72
CA TYR A 38 0.15 3.55 4.14
C TYR A 38 -1.36 3.51 4.37
N GLY A 39 -1.83 2.40 4.96
CA GLY A 39 -3.23 2.25 5.36
C GLY A 39 -3.45 2.83 6.75
N LEU A 40 -4.39 3.77 6.84
CA LEU A 40 -4.79 4.43 8.08
C LEU A 40 -6.23 4.03 8.43
N ASP A 41 -6.48 3.80 9.71
CA ASP A 41 -7.83 3.52 10.18
C ASP A 41 -8.12 4.09 11.57
N LYS A 42 -9.36 4.54 11.76
CA LYS A 42 -9.86 5.07 13.03
C LYS A 42 -11.33 4.76 13.25
N THR A 43 -11.67 4.65 14.53
CA THR A 43 -13.05 4.49 14.99
C THR A 43 -13.61 5.76 15.61
N GLY A 44 -14.93 5.84 15.68
CA GLY A 44 -15.64 6.89 16.38
C GLY A 44 -17.09 6.51 16.66
N ALA A 45 -17.68 7.10 17.71
CA ALA A 45 -19.07 6.84 18.08
C ALA A 45 -20.06 7.28 16.98
N THR A 46 -19.67 8.27 16.17
CA THR A 46 -20.45 8.77 15.02
C THR A 46 -19.57 8.81 13.77
N PRO A 47 -20.16 8.86 12.56
CA PRO A 47 -19.43 9.10 11.31
C PRO A 47 -18.52 10.31 11.38
N LYS A 48 -19.03 11.39 11.99
CA LYS A 48 -18.30 12.65 12.10
C LYS A 48 -17.08 12.49 12.99
N ILE A 49 -17.22 11.89 14.18
CA ILE A 49 -16.09 11.69 15.10
C ILE A 49 -15.02 10.80 14.45
N ALA A 50 -15.43 9.73 13.78
CA ALA A 50 -14.48 8.86 13.08
C ALA A 50 -13.76 9.60 11.94
N SER A 51 -14.46 10.48 11.21
CA SER A 51 -13.88 11.32 10.16
C SER A 51 -12.89 12.34 10.72
N ASP A 52 -13.26 13.03 11.80
CA ASP A 52 -12.37 14.00 12.46
C ASP A 52 -11.10 13.31 12.98
N ASN A 53 -11.23 12.11 13.57
CA ASN A 53 -10.11 11.32 14.07
C ASN A 53 -9.15 10.88 12.97
N ILE A 54 -9.67 10.35 11.85
CA ILE A 54 -8.81 9.89 10.76
C ILE A 54 -8.15 11.06 10.03
N ASN A 55 -8.85 12.18 9.85
CA ASN A 55 -8.28 13.38 9.23
C ASN A 55 -7.17 13.97 10.09
N LYS A 56 -7.33 13.97 11.42
CA LYS A 56 -6.25 14.37 12.33
C LYS A 56 -5.02 13.49 12.15
N GLN A 57 -5.18 12.17 12.11
CA GLN A 57 -4.07 11.26 11.92
C GLN A 57 -3.37 11.43 10.56
N VAL A 58 -4.15 11.63 9.49
CA VAL A 58 -3.60 11.94 8.16
C VAL A 58 -2.76 13.20 8.20
N ASN A 59 -3.29 14.30 8.77
CA ASN A 59 -2.58 15.57 8.87
C ASN A 59 -1.30 15.44 9.71
N ASP A 60 -1.38 14.76 10.85
CA ASP A 60 -0.22 14.52 11.72
C ASP A 60 0.87 13.74 10.96
N PHE A 61 0.49 12.73 10.19
CA PHE A 61 1.42 11.92 9.40
C PHE A 61 2.02 12.69 8.23
N GLN A 62 1.22 13.44 7.46
CA GLN A 62 1.71 14.32 6.40
C GLN A 62 2.69 15.38 6.95
N ASN A 63 2.43 15.91 8.15
CA ASN A 63 3.35 16.86 8.80
C ASN A 63 4.68 16.21 9.21
N LEU A 64 4.70 14.91 9.55
CA LEU A 64 5.93 14.18 9.79
C LEU A 64 6.70 13.99 8.47
N LEU A 65 6.04 13.55 7.39
CA LEU A 65 6.67 13.36 6.09
C LEU A 65 7.27 14.67 5.54
N LYS A 66 6.57 15.79 5.71
CA LYS A 66 7.08 17.13 5.36
C LYS A 66 8.37 17.48 6.10
N LYS A 67 8.52 17.06 7.36
CA LYS A 67 9.76 17.29 8.15
C LYS A 67 10.92 16.43 7.65
N GLU A 68 10.63 15.26 7.09
CA GLU A 68 11.62 14.38 6.47
C GLU A 68 11.95 14.79 5.01
N GLY A 69 11.33 15.86 4.50
CA GLY A 69 11.64 16.44 3.19
C GLY A 69 10.73 15.99 2.04
N ILE A 70 9.70 15.19 2.31
CA ILE A 70 8.72 14.78 1.28
C ILE A 70 7.79 15.97 0.99
N LEU A 71 7.64 16.29 -0.28
CA LEU A 71 6.88 17.44 -0.74
C LEU A 71 5.37 17.16 -0.73
N GLU A 72 4.57 18.22 -0.65
CA GLU A 72 3.10 18.07 -0.60
C GLU A 72 2.51 17.53 -1.89
N ASN A 73 3.13 17.84 -3.04
CA ASN A 73 2.73 17.32 -4.35
C ASN A 73 3.15 15.86 -4.58
N GLU A 74 3.95 15.28 -3.69
CA GLU A 74 4.34 13.86 -3.69
C GLU A 74 3.40 13.03 -2.80
N MET A 75 2.44 13.65 -2.10
CA MET A 75 1.53 12.97 -1.18
C MET A 75 0.08 12.96 -1.68
N TYR A 76 -0.53 11.79 -1.71
CA TYR A 76 -1.90 11.57 -2.19
C TYR A 76 -2.73 10.79 -1.17
N VAL A 77 -3.91 11.32 -0.81
CA VAL A 77 -4.86 10.64 0.08
C VAL A 77 -5.99 10.05 -0.77
N ASP A 78 -6.14 8.73 -0.72
CA ASP A 78 -7.16 7.97 -1.46
C ASP A 78 -8.19 7.28 -0.54
N PHE A 79 -9.25 6.79 -1.19
CA PHE A 79 -10.63 6.50 -0.79
C PHE A 79 -10.92 6.09 0.67
N ILE A 80 -12.14 6.45 1.08
CA ILE A 80 -12.71 6.30 2.42
C ILE A 80 -13.66 5.10 2.44
N SER A 81 -13.27 3.98 3.05
CA SER A 81 -14.27 2.98 3.45
C SER A 81 -14.82 3.36 4.82
N GLN A 82 -16.15 3.41 4.95
CA GLN A 82 -16.83 3.58 6.23
C GLN A 82 -17.67 2.35 6.53
N THR A 83 -17.50 1.77 7.71
CA THR A 83 -18.25 0.58 8.16
C THR A 83 -18.84 0.81 9.54
N LYS A 84 -20.05 0.33 9.78
CA LYS A 84 -20.66 0.33 11.13
C LYS A 84 -20.01 -0.75 11.97
N VAL A 85 -19.69 -0.41 13.22
CA VAL A 85 -19.19 -1.34 14.22
C VAL A 85 -20.34 -1.68 15.17
N TYR A 86 -20.62 -2.96 15.32
CA TYR A 86 -21.65 -3.47 16.20
C TYR A 86 -21.01 -4.25 17.34
N ASP A 87 -21.59 -4.11 18.53
CA ASP A 87 -21.21 -4.87 19.71
C ASP A 87 -22.44 -5.63 20.25
N TYR A 88 -22.22 -6.49 21.23
CA TYR A 88 -23.23 -7.39 21.76
C TYR A 88 -23.32 -7.27 23.27
N LYS A 89 -24.54 -7.15 23.77
CA LYS A 89 -24.84 -7.31 25.20
C LYS A 89 -25.40 -8.71 25.44
N VAL A 90 -24.73 -9.50 26.26
CA VAL A 90 -25.18 -10.85 26.63
C VAL A 90 -25.87 -10.82 27.98
N VAL A 91 -27.10 -11.35 28.05
CA VAL A 91 -27.86 -11.53 29.29
C VAL A 91 -28.39 -12.97 29.31
N GLY A 92 -27.83 -13.80 30.18
CA GLY A 92 -28.09 -15.25 30.18
C GLY A 92 -27.65 -15.88 28.87
N ASN A 93 -28.57 -16.55 28.17
CA ASN A 93 -28.34 -17.16 26.86
C ASN A 93 -28.79 -16.30 25.67
N ILE A 94 -29.08 -15.01 25.89
CA ILE A 94 -29.52 -14.08 24.85
C ILE A 94 -28.41 -13.06 24.58
N ALA A 95 -28.03 -12.91 23.31
CA ALA A 95 -27.13 -11.87 22.84
C ALA A 95 -27.90 -10.84 22.01
N THR A 96 -27.88 -9.57 22.45
CA THR A 96 -28.53 -8.45 21.74
C THR A 96 -27.48 -7.57 21.09
N GLN A 97 -27.54 -7.43 19.76
CA GLN A 97 -26.65 -6.55 19.01
C GLN A 97 -27.08 -5.09 19.17
N PHE A 98 -26.11 -4.19 19.33
CA PHE A 98 -26.32 -2.75 19.27
C PHE A 98 -25.21 -2.05 18.46
N LEU A 99 -25.53 -0.90 17.88
CA LEU A 99 -24.55 -0.09 17.16
C LEU A 99 -23.56 0.52 18.17
N SER A 100 -22.29 0.17 18.06
CA SER A 100 -21.22 0.64 18.95
C SER A 100 -20.40 1.77 18.33
N GLY A 101 -20.45 1.96 17.01
CA GLY A 101 -19.80 3.09 16.36
C GLY A 101 -19.56 2.88 14.87
N PHE A 102 -18.53 3.56 14.37
CA PHE A 102 -18.12 3.57 12.97
C PHE A 102 -16.62 3.41 12.88
N TRP A 103 -16.17 2.67 11.89
CA TRP A 103 -14.77 2.46 11.52
C TRP A 103 -14.55 3.05 10.13
N LEU A 104 -13.55 3.92 10.01
CA LEU A 104 -13.15 4.54 8.76
C LEU A 104 -11.73 4.09 8.42
N LYS A 105 -11.48 3.83 7.14
CA LYS A 105 -10.16 3.54 6.57
C LYS A 105 -9.85 4.54 5.47
N ARG A 106 -8.60 5.01 5.42
CA ARG A 106 -8.02 5.86 4.37
C ARG A 106 -6.69 5.28 3.93
N MET A 107 -6.26 5.66 2.72
CA MET A 107 -4.95 5.29 2.21
C MET A 107 -4.14 6.55 1.92
N LEU A 108 -2.88 6.59 2.34
CA LEU A 108 -1.92 7.60 1.92
C LEU A 108 -0.90 6.96 0.99
N LEU A 109 -0.69 7.56 -0.16
CA LEU A 109 0.25 7.16 -1.19
C LEU A 109 1.29 8.28 -1.34
N PHE A 110 2.55 7.92 -1.57
CA PHE A 110 3.54 8.90 -2.00
C PHE A 110 4.60 8.28 -2.91
N ASN A 111 5.09 9.10 -3.84
CA ASN A 111 6.03 8.74 -4.89
C ASN A 111 6.83 9.95 -5.38
#